data_AF-A0A417R7A8-F1
#
_entry.id   AF-A0A417R7A8-F1
#
_cell.length_a   1.000
_cell.length_b   1.000
_cell.length_c   1.000
_cell.angle_alpha   90.00
_cell.angle_beta   90.00
_cell.angle_gamma   90.00
#
_symmetry.space_group_name_H-M   'P 1'
#
loop_
_entity.id
_entity.type
_entity.pdbx_description
1 polymer ?
#
loop_
_entity_poly.entity_id
_entity_poly.type
_entity_poly.pdbx_seq_one_letter_code
_entity_poly.pdbx_strand_id
1 'polypeptide(L)'
;MINGKLEFCRDDFKMYRTLEAQLAFYQKQLSELRDNYLIVDTVNDYRSGQAHTVTIETVQQTAYARSKAQTESVILDLTQKLWIIRRTVDLATGCTEAALQAAVAMYIYNGTELDKIARLLFVSRPTVSRYIKRFFELPEVKKLFYQAVEDSKGNLRDLKH
;
A
#
# COMPACT_ATOMS: atom_id res chain seq x y z
N MET A 1 9.11 -8.41 3.42
CA MET A 1 8.21 -8.85 2.34
C MET A 1 8.93 -9.92 1.56
N ILE A 2 8.28 -11.04 1.27
CA ILE A 2 8.85 -12.11 0.45
C ILE A 2 8.01 -12.19 -0.83
N ASN A 3 8.66 -12.07 -1.98
CA ASN A 3 8.00 -12.08 -3.29
C ASN A 3 6.84 -11.06 -3.40
N GLY A 4 7.02 -9.87 -2.81
CA GLY A 4 6.01 -8.81 -2.81
C GLY A 4 4.84 -9.03 -1.85
N LYS A 5 4.81 -10.15 -1.10
CA LYS A 5 3.79 -10.43 -0.08
C LYS A 5 4.21 -9.89 1.27
N LEU A 6 3.22 -9.36 1.98
CA LEU A 6 3.37 -8.86 3.35
C LEU A 6 3.58 -10.04 4.30
N GLU A 7 4.57 -9.95 5.17
CA GLU A 7 4.82 -10.92 6.23
C GLU A 7 4.42 -10.35 7.60
N PHE A 8 4.08 -11.23 8.54
CA PHE A 8 3.84 -10.83 9.93
C PHE A 8 5.16 -10.57 10.66
N CYS A 9 5.79 -9.44 10.36
CA CYS A 9 7.03 -9.03 11.01
C CYS A 9 7.10 -7.51 11.18
N ARG A 10 7.95 -7.09 12.12
CA ARG A 10 8.14 -5.68 12.45
C ARG A 10 8.53 -4.83 11.24
N ASP A 11 9.43 -5.33 10.42
CA ASP A 11 10.03 -4.53 9.34
C ASP A 11 9.00 -4.24 8.25
N ASP A 12 8.14 -5.21 7.90
CA ASP A 12 7.06 -5.04 6.94
C ASP A 12 5.98 -4.08 7.45
N PHE A 13 5.59 -4.20 8.72
CA PHE A 13 4.62 -3.29 9.33
C PHE A 13 5.18 -1.87 9.45
N LYS A 14 6.49 -1.71 9.72
CA LYS A 14 7.15 -0.40 9.77
C LYS A 14 7.09 0.34 8.42
N MET A 15 6.92 -0.37 7.31
CA MET A 15 6.77 0.24 5.99
C MET A 15 5.43 0.93 5.75
N TYR A 16 4.49 0.91 6.70
CA TYR A 16 3.14 1.49 6.57
C TYR A 16 3.15 2.91 5.95
N ARG A 17 3.93 3.84 6.51
CA ARG A 17 4.05 5.22 5.98
C ARG A 17 4.63 5.27 4.56
N THR A 18 5.58 4.40 4.26
CA THR A 18 6.15 4.28 2.90
C THR A 18 5.11 3.79 1.91
N LEU A 19 4.29 2.80 2.31
CA LEU A 19 3.19 2.30 1.49
C LEU A 19 2.11 3.37 1.26
N GLU A 20 1.78 4.18 2.26
CA GLU A 20 0.87 5.34 2.11
C GLU A 20 1.41 6.35 1.10
N ALA A 21 2.70 6.69 1.18
CA ALA A 21 3.34 7.61 0.27
C ALA A 21 3.38 7.05 -1.17
N GLN A 22 3.66 5.76 -1.33
CA GLN A 22 3.59 5.09 -2.63
C GLN A 22 2.17 5.08 -3.19
N LEU A 23 1.16 4.80 -2.36
CA LEU A 23 -0.24 4.81 -2.78
C LEU A 23 -0.64 6.20 -3.29
N ALA A 24 -0.33 7.26 -2.53
CA ALA A 24 -0.61 8.63 -2.94
C ALA A 24 0.10 9.01 -4.24
N PHE A 25 1.35 8.57 -4.41
CA PHE A 25 2.11 8.77 -5.65
C PHE A 25 1.43 8.12 -6.86
N TYR A 26 1.05 6.84 -6.75
CA TYR A 26 0.40 6.13 -7.87
C TYR A 26 -1.03 6.63 -8.14
N GLN A 27 -1.78 7.04 -7.12
CA GLN A 27 -3.08 7.69 -7.30
C GLN A 27 -2.94 9.00 -8.09
N LYS A 28 -1.91 9.80 -7.79
CA LYS A 28 -1.59 11.00 -8.55
C LYS A 28 -1.20 10.66 -10.00
N GLN A 29 -0.32 9.67 -10.20
CA GLN A 29 0.03 9.21 -11.55
C GLN A 29 -1.20 8.74 -12.35
N LEU A 30 -2.14 8.04 -11.72
CA LEU A 30 -3.37 7.60 -12.37
C LEU A 30 -4.24 8.79 -12.81
N SER A 31 -4.34 9.84 -11.98
CA SER A 31 -5.08 11.06 -12.37
C SER A 31 -4.42 11.83 -13.51
N GLU A 32 -3.08 11.86 -13.56
CA GLU A 32 -2.30 12.54 -14.61
C GLU A 32 -2.19 11.71 -15.89
N LEU A 33 -2.50 10.41 -15.82
CA LEU A 33 -2.32 9.47 -16.93
C LEU A 33 -3.13 9.88 -18.16
N ARG A 34 -4.33 10.44 -17.97
CA ARG A 34 -5.17 10.87 -19.10
C ARG A 34 -4.52 12.04 -19.84
N ASP A 35 -4.00 13.01 -19.11
CA ASP A 35 -3.41 14.23 -19.68
C ASP A 35 -2.10 13.91 -20.42
N ASN A 36 -1.31 12.97 -19.91
CA ASN A 36 -0.05 12.54 -20.52
C ASN A 36 -0.22 11.85 -21.90
N TYR A 37 -1.38 11.25 -22.16
CA TYR A 37 -1.66 10.52 -23.40
C TYR A 37 -2.63 11.29 -24.33
N LEU A 38 -3.02 12.52 -23.97
CA LEU A 38 -3.97 13.34 -24.75
C LEU A 38 -3.33 14.12 -25.91
N ILE A 39 -2.03 13.92 -26.18
CA ILE A 39 -1.31 14.59 -27.27
C ILE A 39 -1.53 13.80 -28.58
N VAL A 40 -2.47 14.27 -29.41
CA VAL A 40 -2.74 13.71 -30.74
C VAL A 40 -1.92 14.46 -31.77
N ASP A 41 -0.94 13.79 -32.39
CA ASP A 41 -0.33 14.22 -33.65
C ASP A 41 -0.64 13.17 -34.72
N THR A 42 -0.96 13.61 -35.94
CA THR A 42 -1.11 12.73 -37.11
C THR A 42 0.21 12.67 -37.86
N VAL A 43 0.74 11.47 -38.08
CA VAL A 43 1.93 11.24 -38.90
C VAL A 43 1.52 10.51 -40.16
N ASN A 44 1.84 11.11 -41.31
CA ASN A 44 1.70 10.46 -42.60
C ASN A 44 2.91 9.55 -42.84
N ASP A 45 2.68 8.25 -43.02
CA ASP A 45 3.71 7.32 -43.48
C ASP A 45 3.84 7.38 -45.01
N TYR A 46 5.00 7.82 -45.50
CA TYR A 46 5.28 7.96 -46.94
C TYR A 46 6.06 6.76 -47.51
N ARG A 47 6.36 5.72 -46.71
CA ARG A 47 7.27 4.64 -47.13
C ARG A 47 6.68 3.66 -48.16
N SER A 48 5.35 3.61 -48.34
CA SER A 48 4.69 2.66 -49.24
C SER A 48 4.10 3.27 -50.52
N GLY A 49 4.23 4.59 -50.74
CA GLY A 49 3.58 5.25 -51.88
C GLY A 49 2.03 5.27 -51.81
N GLN A 50 1.45 4.74 -50.74
CA GLN A 50 0.05 4.91 -50.35
C GLN A 50 0.02 5.65 -49.03
N ALA A 51 -0.83 6.66 -48.90
CA ALA A 51 -1.06 7.31 -47.62
C ALA A 51 -1.68 6.28 -46.65
N HIS A 52 -0.86 5.67 -45.81
CA HIS A 52 -1.32 4.90 -44.67
C HIS A 52 -1.33 5.82 -43.46
N THR A 53 -2.52 6.28 -43.08
CA THR A 53 -2.74 6.94 -41.81
C THR A 53 -2.70 5.85 -40.73
N VAL A 54 -1.54 5.64 -40.09
CA VAL A 54 -1.55 4.95 -38.79
C VAL A 54 -2.16 5.96 -37.83
N THR A 55 -3.38 5.70 -37.34
CA THR A 55 -3.95 6.52 -36.28
C THR A 55 -3.06 6.34 -35.05
N ILE A 56 -2.15 7.27 -34.82
CA ILE A 56 -1.33 7.38 -33.61
C ILE A 56 -2.21 7.24 -32.36
N GLU A 57 -3.46 7.70 -32.48
CA GLU A 57 -4.57 7.46 -31.56
C GLU A 57 -4.71 6.01 -31.09
N THR A 58 -4.74 5.00 -31.97
CA THR A 58 -5.00 3.60 -31.56
C THR A 58 -3.83 2.99 -30.78
N VAL A 59 -2.60 3.35 -31.16
CA VAL A 59 -1.38 2.95 -30.44
C VAL A 59 -1.31 3.64 -29.08
N GLN A 60 -1.61 4.94 -29.02
CA GLN A 60 -1.67 5.72 -27.78
C GLN A 60 -2.78 5.23 -26.84
N GLN A 61 -3.97 4.92 -27.35
CA GLN A 61 -5.08 4.36 -26.56
C GLN A 61 -4.73 2.99 -25.97
N THR A 62 -4.06 2.14 -26.74
CA THR A 62 -3.60 0.82 -26.25
C THR A 62 -2.53 0.97 -25.17
N ALA A 63 -1.57 1.89 -25.36
CA ALA A 63 -0.53 2.19 -24.38
C ALA A 63 -1.12 2.78 -23.09
N TYR A 64 -2.08 3.71 -23.22
CA TYR A 64 -2.84 4.28 -22.11
C TYR A 64 -3.56 3.19 -21.33
N ALA A 65 -4.31 2.30 -22.00
CA ALA A 65 -5.06 1.23 -21.34
C ALA A 65 -4.14 0.27 -20.56
N ARG A 66 -2.98 -0.07 -21.13
CA ARG A 66 -1.98 -0.91 -20.45
C ARG A 66 -1.38 -0.21 -19.23
N SER A 67 -0.96 1.05 -19.38
CA SER A 67 -0.37 1.84 -18.30
C SER A 67 -1.39 2.06 -17.16
N LYS A 68 -2.64 2.35 -17.52
CA LYS A 68 -3.76 2.46 -16.57
C LYS A 68 -3.95 1.16 -15.78
N ALA A 69 -4.10 0.03 -16.47
CA ALA A 69 -4.30 -1.27 -15.82
C ALA A 69 -3.13 -1.65 -14.90
N GLN A 70 -1.90 -1.34 -15.30
CA GLN A 70 -0.72 -1.55 -14.47
C GLN A 70 -0.75 -0.69 -13.20
N THR A 71 -1.01 0.61 -13.33
CA THR A 71 -1.08 1.54 -12.19
C THR A 71 -2.22 1.18 -11.24
N GLU A 72 -3.40 0.83 -11.77
CA GLU A 72 -4.55 0.36 -10.96
C GLU A 72 -4.22 -0.93 -10.19
N SER A 73 -3.50 -1.86 -10.82
CA SER A 73 -3.04 -3.10 -10.16
C SER A 73 -2.11 -2.80 -8.98
N VAL A 74 -1.17 -1.86 -9.15
CA VAL A 74 -0.27 -1.42 -8.06
C VAL A 74 -1.03 -0.72 -6.94
N ILE A 75 -1.98 0.16 -7.28
CA ILE A 75 -2.85 0.83 -6.29
C ILE A 75 -3.62 -0.20 -5.46
N LEU A 76 -4.18 -1.22 -6.12
CA LEU A 76 -4.93 -2.28 -5.45
C LEU A 76 -4.05 -3.07 -4.48
N ASP A 77 -2.84 -3.46 -4.89
CA ASP A 77 -1.87 -4.17 -4.06
C ASP A 77 -1.39 -3.32 -2.85
N LEU A 78 -1.13 -2.03 -3.04
CA LEU A 78 -0.78 -1.12 -1.95
C LEU A 78 -1.95 -0.94 -0.96
N THR A 79 -3.16 -0.78 -1.49
CA THR A 79 -4.39 -0.67 -0.68
C THR A 79 -4.62 -1.94 0.14
N GLN A 80 -4.42 -3.11 -0.44
CA GLN A 80 -4.44 -4.40 0.25
C GLN A 80 -3.49 -4.42 1.45
N LYS A 81 -2.21 -4.11 1.20
CA LYS A 81 -1.17 -4.16 2.24
C LYS A 81 -1.46 -3.20 3.38
N LEU A 82 -1.85 -1.97 3.06
CA LEU A 82 -2.24 -0.97 4.07
C LEU A 82 -3.45 -1.43 4.88
N TRP A 83 -4.46 -2.00 4.22
CA TRP A 83 -5.65 -2.51 4.89
C TRP A 83 -5.31 -3.67 5.83
N ILE A 84 -4.49 -4.63 5.40
CA ILE A 84 -4.07 -5.78 6.22
C ILE A 84 -3.32 -5.31 7.47
N ILE A 85 -2.33 -4.41 7.32
CA ILE A 85 -1.58 -3.87 8.46
C ILE A 85 -2.52 -3.18 9.44
N ARG A 86 -3.38 -2.29 8.92
CA ARG A 86 -4.31 -1.52 9.74
C ARG A 86 -5.26 -2.43 10.49
N ARG A 87 -5.91 -3.36 9.78
CA ARG A 87 -6.87 -4.31 10.33
C ARG A 87 -6.24 -5.21 11.41
N THR A 88 -5.01 -5.67 11.17
CA THR A 88 -4.28 -6.50 12.16
C THR A 88 -4.06 -5.75 13.46
N VAL A 89 -3.57 -4.50 13.38
CA VAL A 89 -3.32 -3.67 14.57
C VAL A 89 -4.63 -3.28 15.25
N ASP A 90 -5.67 -2.93 14.50
CA ASP A 90 -6.98 -2.58 15.06
C ASP A 90 -7.64 -3.76 15.79
N LEU A 91 -7.57 -4.97 15.25
CA LEU A 91 -8.13 -6.16 15.91
C LEU A 91 -7.32 -6.58 17.16
N ALA A 92 -6.02 -6.30 17.17
CA ALA A 92 -5.15 -6.65 18.29
C ALA A 92 -5.48 -5.91 19.58
N THR A 93 -6.29 -4.83 19.55
CA THR A 93 -6.79 -4.16 20.76
C THR A 93 -7.55 -5.13 21.68
N GLY A 94 -8.14 -6.20 21.13
CA GLY A 94 -8.88 -7.20 21.90
C GLY A 94 -7.99 -8.23 22.63
N CYS A 95 -6.69 -8.30 22.32
CA CYS A 95 -5.77 -9.29 22.90
C CYS A 95 -4.44 -8.68 23.40
N THR A 96 -4.33 -7.36 23.48
CA THR A 96 -3.13 -6.65 23.93
C THR A 96 -3.43 -5.63 25.03
N GLU A 97 -2.43 -5.35 25.87
CA GLU A 97 -2.50 -4.31 26.89
C GLU A 97 -2.52 -2.91 26.24
N ALA A 98 -3.27 -1.96 26.80
CA ALA A 98 -3.47 -0.63 26.22
C ALA A 98 -2.16 0.13 25.93
N ALA A 99 -1.17 0.05 26.83
CA ALA A 99 0.13 0.70 26.64
C ALA A 99 0.94 0.08 25.49
N LEU A 100 0.88 -1.25 25.33
CA LEU A 100 1.51 -1.97 24.22
C LEU A 100 0.83 -1.58 22.90
N GLN A 101 -0.50 -1.60 22.88
CA GLN A 101 -1.29 -1.23 21.72
C GLN A 101 -1.00 0.20 21.26
N ALA A 102 -0.97 1.16 22.20
CA ALA A 102 -0.65 2.55 21.91
C ALA A 102 0.78 2.69 21.34
N ALA A 103 1.76 1.99 21.93
CA ALA A 103 3.14 2.00 21.43
C ALA A 103 3.23 1.47 19.99
N VAL A 104 2.54 0.37 19.70
CA VAL A 104 2.51 -0.26 18.37
C VAL A 104 1.84 0.65 17.34
N ALA A 105 0.69 1.24 17.66
CA ALA A 105 -0.01 2.17 16.77
C ALA A 105 0.84 3.41 16.46
N MET A 106 1.49 4.02 17.47
CA MET A 106 2.39 5.17 17.25
C MET A 106 3.62 4.80 16.42
N TYR A 107 4.18 3.61 16.65
CA TYR A 107 5.36 3.13 15.92
C TYR A 107 5.04 2.83 14.45
N ILE A 108 3.90 2.18 14.18
CA ILE A 108 3.53 1.70 12.85
C ILE A 108 2.86 2.81 12.04
N TYR A 109 1.76 3.37 12.54
CA TYR A 109 0.94 4.32 11.77
C TYR A 109 1.60 5.69 11.66
N ASN A 110 2.30 6.14 12.69
CA ASN A 110 2.90 7.48 12.70
C ASN A 110 4.39 7.45 12.38
N GLY A 111 5.03 6.27 12.32
CA GLY A 111 6.48 6.15 12.19
C GLY A 111 7.23 6.81 13.36
N THR A 112 6.63 6.82 14.56
CA THR A 112 7.20 7.55 15.70
C THR A 112 8.41 6.82 16.28
N GLU A 113 9.50 7.55 16.49
CA GLU A 113 10.71 7.02 17.10
C GLU A 113 10.48 6.56 18.56
N LEU A 114 11.20 5.51 18.97
CA LEU A 114 11.02 4.86 20.27
C LEU A 114 11.15 5.83 21.45
N ASP A 115 12.10 6.77 21.38
CA ASP A 115 12.34 7.77 22.43
C ASP A 115 11.16 8.73 22.59
N LYS A 116 10.49 9.09 21.48
CA LYS A 116 9.31 9.95 21.53
C LYS A 116 8.10 9.18 22.07
N ILE A 117 7.92 7.92 21.68
CA ILE A 117 6.87 7.06 22.25
C ILE A 117 7.08 6.87 23.75
N ALA A 118 8.33 6.62 24.17
CA ALA A 118 8.69 6.44 25.58
C ALA A 118 8.28 7.66 26.43
N ARG A 119 8.56 8.87 25.95
CA ARG A 119 8.13 10.12 26.58
C ARG A 119 6.61 10.25 26.64
N LEU A 120 5.90 9.94 25.55
CA LEU A 120 4.44 10.06 25.47
C LEU A 120 3.70 9.07 26.37
N LEU A 121 4.27 7.88 26.57
CA LEU A 121 3.69 6.83 27.39
C LEU A 121 4.23 6.81 28.82
N PHE A 122 5.13 7.74 29.18
CA PHE A 122 5.80 7.79 30.49
C PHE A 122 6.50 6.47 30.88
N VAL A 123 7.15 5.82 29.91
CA VAL A 123 7.92 4.57 30.10
C VAL A 123 9.34 4.70 29.56
N SER A 124 10.19 3.71 29.83
CA SER A 124 11.54 3.67 29.28
C SER A 124 11.56 3.25 27.79
N ARG A 125 12.55 3.71 27.02
CA ARG A 125 12.78 3.26 25.63
C ARG A 125 12.90 1.73 25.51
N PRO A 126 13.62 1.01 26.40
CA PRO A 126 13.61 -0.46 26.41
C PRO A 126 12.21 -1.07 26.59
N THR A 127 11.34 -0.45 27.40
CA THR A 127 9.95 -0.89 27.57
C THR A 127 9.18 -0.80 26.26
N VAL A 128 9.28 0.32 25.53
CA VAL A 128 8.66 0.48 24.21
C VAL A 128 9.17 -0.57 23.23
N SER A 129 10.49 -0.80 23.19
CA SER A 129 11.08 -1.83 22.34
C SER A 129 10.54 -3.23 22.68
N ARG A 130 10.31 -3.52 23.97
CA ARG A 130 9.73 -4.78 24.43
C ARG A 130 8.26 -4.91 24.02
N TYR A 131 7.48 -3.82 24.11
CA TYR A 131 6.08 -3.80 23.64
C TYR A 131 5.96 -4.13 22.16
N ILE A 132 6.74 -3.45 21.31
CA ILE A 132 6.74 -3.70 19.87
C ILE A 132 7.19 -5.12 19.57
N LYS A 133 8.25 -5.61 20.23
CA LYS A 133 8.72 -6.98 20.05
C LYS A 133 7.63 -8.00 20.43
N ARG A 134 7.02 -7.83 21.61
CA ARG A 134 5.96 -8.71 22.13
C ARG A 134 4.78 -8.78 21.18
N PHE A 135 4.36 -7.66 20.57
CA PHE A 135 3.27 -7.64 19.59
C PHE A 135 3.47 -8.67 18.46
N PHE A 136 4.67 -8.76 17.90
CA PHE A 136 5.00 -9.69 16.81
C PHE A 136 5.30 -11.12 17.27
N GLU A 137 5.43 -11.34 18.58
CA GLU A 137 5.61 -12.66 19.18
C GLU A 137 4.30 -13.29 19.66
N LEU A 138 3.22 -12.50 19.78
CA LEU A 138 1.91 -12.99 20.24
C LEU A 138 1.24 -13.87 19.17
N PRO A 139 0.95 -15.16 19.47
CA PRO A 139 0.26 -16.06 18.54
C PRO A 139 -1.13 -15.56 18.13
N GLU A 140 -1.84 -14.89 19.03
CA GLU A 140 -3.17 -14.32 18.80
C GLU A 140 -3.10 -13.25 17.71
N VAL A 141 -2.12 -12.35 17.80
CA VAL A 141 -1.93 -11.28 16.79
C VAL A 141 -1.53 -11.89 15.45
N LYS A 142 -0.69 -12.93 15.45
CA LYS A 142 -0.35 -13.67 14.22
C LYS A 142 -1.59 -14.29 13.56
N LYS A 143 -2.53 -14.84 14.34
CA LYS A 143 -3.81 -15.34 13.81
C LYS A 143 -4.65 -14.21 13.20
N LEU A 144 -4.73 -13.06 13.87
CA LEU A 144 -5.44 -11.88 13.37
C LEU A 144 -4.84 -11.36 12.05
N PHE A 145 -3.51 -11.43 11.90
CA PHE A 145 -2.85 -11.11 10.64
C PHE A 145 -3.33 -11.99 9.49
N TYR A 146 -3.31 -13.33 9.67
CA TYR A 146 -3.77 -14.22 8.61
C TYR A 146 -5.27 -14.08 8.33
N GLN A 147 -6.06 -13.80 9.37
CA GLN A 147 -7.47 -13.45 9.18
C GLN A 147 -7.61 -12.19 8.31
N ALA A 148 -6.86 -11.12 8.59
CA ALA A 148 -6.86 -9.92 7.76
C ALA A 148 -6.38 -10.23 6.32
N VAL A 149 -5.39 -11.10 6.14
CA VAL A 149 -4.98 -11.53 4.79
C VAL A 149 -6.13 -12.21 4.05
N GLU A 150 -6.87 -13.11 4.68
CA GLU A 150 -8.03 -13.76 4.05
C GLU A 150 -9.17 -12.79 3.78
N ASP A 151 -9.54 -11.95 4.76
CA ASP A 151 -10.61 -10.95 4.63
C ASP A 151 -10.32 -9.94 3.50
N SER A 152 -9.04 -9.60 3.29
CA SER A 152 -8.62 -8.67 2.24
C SER A 152 -8.96 -9.19 0.84
N LYS A 153 -9.02 -10.50 0.62
CA LYS A 153 -9.37 -11.10 -0.68
C LYS A 153 -10.84 -10.86 -1.05
N GLY A 154 -11.72 -10.70 -0.06
CA GLY A 154 -13.15 -10.44 -0.24
C GLY A 154 -13.47 -8.95 -0.39
N ASN A 155 -12.91 -8.11 0.49
CA ASN A 155 -13.30 -6.69 0.63
C ASN A 155 -12.93 -5.76 -0.54
N LEU A 156 -12.08 -6.18 -1.48
CA LEU A 156 -11.65 -5.32 -2.59
C LEU A 156 -12.47 -5.46 -3.86
N ARG A 157 -13.43 -6.40 -3.87
CA ARG A 157 -14.43 -6.45 -4.93
C ARG A 157 -15.38 -5.27 -4.85
N ASP A 158 -15.59 -4.72 -3.65
CA ASP A 158 -16.56 -3.64 -3.39
C ASP A 158 -15.97 -2.22 -3.47
N LEU A 159 -14.64 -2.09 -3.63
CA LEU A 159 -13.95 -0.81 -3.85
C LEU A 159 -13.97 -0.37 -5.34
N LYS A 160 -14.75 -1.05 -6.19
CA LYS A 160 -14.89 -0.79 -7.64
C LYS A 160 -16.15 0.02 -8.01
N HIS A 161 -16.73 0.79 -7.09
CA HIS A 161 -17.92 1.59 -7.34
C HIS A 161 -17.64 3.09 -7.27
#